data_AF-A0A8S4S5G9-F1
#
_entry.id   AF-A0A8S4S5G9-F1
#
_cell.length_a   1.000
_cell.length_b   1.000
_cell.length_c   1.000
_cell.angle_alpha   90.00
_cell.angle_beta   90.00
_cell.angle_gamma   90.00
#
_symmetry.space_group_name_H-M   'P 1'
#
loop_
_entity.id
_entity.type
_entity.pdbx_description
1 polymer ?
#
loop_
_entity_poly.entity_id
_entity_poly.type
_entity_poly.pdbx_seq_one_letter_code
_entity_poly.pdbx_strand_id
1 'polypeptide(L)'
;MRKPACLRVLHILKGPKMGGTKTLIFLQLVYITTCMEQLDIIYEWKQLDFQFLSPEARQQAIDNGGFLPQNNMPMGLEIYGDRLFITVPRWRSGVPASLTYVNLKDTEKQSCSSHKHFPEMGIEPGLGLGKQGRCKLR
;
A
#
# COMPACT_ATOMS: atom_id res chain seq x y z
N MET A 1 4.62 -17.17 5.26
CA MET A 1 4.50 -17.13 6.74
C MET A 1 5.89 -16.91 7.35
N ARG A 2 6.28 -15.67 7.60
CA ARG A 2 7.51 -15.36 8.34
C ARG A 2 7.12 -15.18 9.80
N LYS A 3 7.70 -15.99 10.69
CA LYS A 3 7.41 -15.95 12.14
C LYS A 3 7.78 -14.57 12.69
N PRO A 4 7.00 -13.99 13.62
CA PRO A 4 7.41 -12.79 14.33
C PRO A 4 8.69 -13.08 15.12
N ALA A 5 9.59 -12.10 15.17
CA ALA A 5 10.85 -12.17 15.90
C ALA A 5 10.66 -12.36 17.43
N CYS A 6 9.42 -12.29 17.94
CA CYS A 6 9.07 -12.65 19.31
C CYS A 6 9.37 -14.12 19.69
N LEU A 7 9.47 -15.04 18.72
CA LEU A 7 9.61 -16.47 19.01
C LEU A 7 11.06 -16.96 19.16
N ARG A 8 11.97 -16.11 19.65
CA ARG A 8 13.31 -16.53 20.11
C ARG A 8 13.61 -16.22 21.58
N VAL A 9 12.62 -15.75 22.35
CA VAL A 9 12.79 -15.54 23.80
C VAL A 9 12.41 -16.79 24.62
N LEU A 10 11.66 -17.74 24.06
CA LEU A 10 11.11 -18.86 24.81
C LEU A 10 12.08 -20.03 25.08
N HIS A 11 13.39 -19.89 24.83
CA HIS A 11 14.34 -21.00 25.01
C HIS A 11 15.41 -20.80 26.11
N ILE A 12 15.32 -19.78 26.95
CA ILE A 12 16.23 -19.65 28.09
C ILE A 12 15.44 -19.23 29.35
N LEU A 13 14.73 -20.17 29.97
CA LEU A 13 14.25 -20.02 31.35
C LEU A 13 14.74 -21.20 32.21
N LYS A 14 16.06 -21.28 32.42
CA LYS A 14 16.58 -21.78 33.71
C LYS A 14 16.54 -20.59 34.66
N GLY A 15 15.41 -20.41 35.34
CA GLY A 15 15.11 -19.21 36.13
C GLY A 15 16.08 -19.04 37.31
N PRO A 16 16.64 -17.83 37.53
CA PRO A 16 17.44 -17.52 38.70
C PRO A 16 16.56 -17.42 39.96
N LYS A 17 17.04 -17.91 41.12
CA LYS A 17 16.39 -17.66 42.41
C LYS A 17 16.57 -16.19 42.79
N MET A 18 15.58 -15.35 42.49
CA MET A 18 15.57 -13.92 42.81
C MET A 18 14.41 -13.59 43.75
N GLY A 19 14.68 -12.76 44.76
CA GLY A 19 13.72 -12.35 45.79
C GLY A 19 12.55 -11.52 45.24
N GLY A 20 11.45 -11.49 45.99
CA GLY A 20 10.12 -11.06 45.51
C GLY A 20 10.06 -9.72 44.77
N THR A 21 10.80 -8.70 45.20
CA THR A 21 10.83 -7.39 44.52
C THR A 21 11.53 -7.43 43.16
N LYS A 22 12.58 -8.26 43.01
CA LYS A 22 13.30 -8.44 41.74
C LYS A 22 12.47 -9.23 40.73
N THR A 23 11.67 -10.17 41.22
CA THR A 23 10.74 -10.95 40.38
C THR A 23 9.62 -10.06 39.82
N LEU A 24 9.08 -9.14 40.62
CA LEU A 24 8.07 -8.17 40.19
C LEU A 24 8.61 -7.23 39.12
N ILE A 25 9.83 -6.71 39.29
CA ILE A 25 10.48 -5.85 38.29
C ILE A 25 10.76 -6.62 36.99
N PHE A 26 11.23 -7.88 37.09
CA PHE A 26 11.43 -8.73 35.91
C PHE A 26 10.13 -9.03 35.17
N LEU A 27 9.04 -9.35 35.88
CA LEU A 27 7.73 -9.56 35.26
C LEU A 27 7.25 -8.30 34.54
N GLN A 28 7.41 -7.13 35.17
CA GLN A 28 7.01 -5.86 34.57
C GLN A 28 7.81 -5.55 33.29
N LEU A 29 9.12 -5.81 33.28
CA LEU A 29 9.98 -5.63 32.10
C LEU A 29 9.65 -6.62 30.98
N VAL A 30 9.28 -7.86 31.31
CA VAL A 30 8.84 -8.86 30.32
C VAL A 30 7.49 -8.46 29.70
N TYR A 31 6.57 -7.89 30.50
CA TYR A 31 5.28 -7.39 29.99
C TYR A 31 5.44 -6.19 29.05
N ILE A 32 6.41 -5.31 29.31
CA ILE A 32 6.67 -4.11 28.47
C ILE A 32 7.34 -4.48 27.12
N THR A 33 8.02 -5.62 27.02
CA THR A 33 8.77 -5.99 25.80
C THR A 33 7.96 -6.75 24.75
N THR A 34 6.70 -7.13 25.04
CA THR A 34 5.86 -7.95 24.13
C THR A 34 4.98 -7.14 23.18
N CYS A 35 4.97 -5.82 23.25
CA CYS A 35 4.02 -4.97 22.52
C CYS A 35 4.58 -4.31 21.24
N MET A 36 5.43 -5.03 20.48
CA MET A 36 5.75 -4.64 19.11
C MET A 36 4.84 -5.37 18.12
N GLU A 37 3.71 -4.76 17.79
CA GLU A 37 2.90 -5.23 16.65
C GLU A 37 3.68 -5.06 15.34
N GLN A 38 3.65 -6.11 14.51
CA GLN A 38 4.34 -6.14 13.23
C GLN A 38 3.40 -5.53 12.19
N LEU A 39 3.85 -4.49 11.48
CA LEU A 39 3.08 -3.89 10.39
C LEU A 39 2.93 -4.93 9.26
N ASP A 40 1.68 -5.27 8.93
CA ASP A 40 1.38 -6.15 7.81
C ASP A 40 1.35 -5.35 6.50
N ILE A 41 2.08 -5.85 5.51
CA ILE A 41 2.13 -5.27 4.17
C ILE A 41 0.89 -5.76 3.41
N ILE A 42 -0.10 -4.88 3.26
CA ILE A 42 -1.32 -5.14 2.50
C ILE A 42 -1.15 -4.90 1.00
N TYR A 43 -0.28 -3.95 0.63
CA TYR A 43 0.06 -3.63 -0.75
C TYR A 43 1.54 -3.29 -0.87
N GLU A 44 2.16 -3.72 -1.96
CA GLU A 44 3.53 -3.41 -2.33
C GLU A 44 3.51 -3.14 -3.83
N TRP A 45 4.25 -2.15 -4.33
CA TRP A 45 4.43 -1.93 -5.76
C TRP A 45 5.92 -1.77 -6.05
N LYS A 46 6.42 -2.45 -7.09
CA LYS A 46 7.76 -2.14 -7.63
C LYS A 46 7.73 -0.86 -8.47
N GLN A 47 6.62 -0.62 -9.15
CA GLN A 47 6.40 0.50 -10.03
C GLN A 47 4.89 0.73 -10.13
N LEU A 48 4.49 1.98 -10.22
CA LEU A 48 3.09 2.35 -10.40
C LEU A 48 2.67 2.07 -11.84
N ASP A 49 1.55 1.37 -12.02
CA ASP A 49 0.88 1.19 -13.31
C ASP A 49 -0.58 1.65 -13.20
N PHE A 50 -1.12 2.10 -14.32
CA PHE A 50 -2.43 2.73 -14.41
C PHE A 50 -3.33 1.90 -15.30
N GLN A 51 -4.61 1.84 -14.97
CA GLN A 51 -5.59 1.17 -15.81
C GLN A 51 -5.90 2.04 -17.03
N PHE A 52 -5.52 1.55 -18.21
CA PHE A 52 -5.85 2.17 -19.50
C PHE A 52 -7.06 1.48 -20.14
N LEU A 53 -7.77 2.21 -21.02
CA LEU A 53 -8.96 1.67 -21.72
C LEU A 53 -8.63 0.45 -22.60
N SER A 54 -7.42 0.41 -23.15
CA SER A 54 -6.91 -0.72 -23.91
C SER A 54 -5.37 -0.77 -23.86
N PRO A 55 -4.76 -1.92 -24.18
CA PRO A 55 -3.29 -2.03 -24.28
C PRO A 55 -2.69 -1.07 -25.31
N GLU A 56 -3.39 -0.80 -26.40
CA GLU A 56 -2.97 0.14 -27.44
C GLU A 56 -2.98 1.57 -26.90
N ALA A 57 -3.99 1.96 -26.11
CA ALA A 57 -4.04 3.26 -25.46
C ALA A 57 -2.87 3.44 -24.47
N ARG A 58 -2.50 2.38 -23.75
CA ARG A 58 -1.31 2.38 -22.89
C ARG A 58 -0.03 2.58 -23.70
N GLN A 59 0.12 1.84 -24.81
CA GLN A 59 1.30 1.96 -25.66
C GLN A 59 1.41 3.36 -26.28
N GLN A 60 0.30 3.91 -26.79
CA GLN A 60 0.26 5.28 -27.29
C GLN A 60 0.62 6.30 -26.21
N ALA A 61 0.18 6.10 -24.96
CA ALA A 61 0.56 6.97 -23.85
C ALA A 61 2.08 6.90 -23.58
N ILE A 62 2.69 5.73 -23.70
CA ILE A 62 4.14 5.56 -23.58
C ILE A 62 4.87 6.24 -24.73
N ASP A 63 4.44 5.99 -25.96
CA ASP A 63 5.07 6.52 -27.19
C ASP A 63 5.00 8.05 -27.23
N ASN A 64 3.89 8.62 -26.76
CA ASN A 64 3.70 10.07 -26.66
C ASN A 64 4.36 10.70 -25.42
N GLY A 65 4.99 9.89 -24.54
CA GLY A 65 5.57 10.36 -23.28
C GLY A 65 4.55 10.79 -22.21
N GLY A 66 3.26 10.49 -22.42
CA GLY A 66 2.17 10.71 -21.46
C GLY A 66 2.19 9.71 -20.30
N PHE A 67 2.87 8.57 -20.47
CA PHE A 67 3.13 7.60 -19.42
C PHE A 67 4.60 7.15 -19.43
N LEU A 68 5.35 7.51 -18.39
CA LEU A 68 6.72 7.07 -18.16
C LEU A 68 6.77 6.40 -16.80
N PRO A 69 6.73 5.06 -16.73
CA PRO A 69 6.50 4.37 -15.46
C PRO A 69 7.54 4.69 -14.38
N GLN A 70 8.77 5.05 -14.76
CA GLN A 70 9.85 5.39 -13.81
C GLN A 70 9.64 6.74 -13.11
N ASN A 71 8.76 7.60 -13.64
CA ASN A 71 8.52 8.96 -13.12
C ASN A 71 7.33 9.04 -12.15
N ASN A 72 6.66 7.93 -11.87
CA ASN A 72 5.46 7.88 -11.05
C ASN A 72 5.80 7.50 -9.61
N MET A 73 6.12 8.50 -8.77
CA MET A 73 6.43 8.31 -7.35
C MET A 73 5.19 8.66 -6.50
N PRO A 74 4.68 7.75 -5.65
CA PRO A 74 3.56 8.06 -4.76
C PRO A 74 4.01 9.00 -3.64
N MET A 75 3.20 10.01 -3.33
CA MET A 75 3.51 11.00 -2.29
C MET A 75 2.57 10.93 -1.09
N GLY A 76 1.28 10.65 -1.31
CA GLY A 76 0.27 10.60 -0.27
C GLY A 76 -0.70 9.44 -0.46
N LEU A 77 -1.25 8.98 0.66
CA LEU A 77 -2.20 7.88 0.74
C LEU A 77 -3.36 8.31 1.64
N GLU A 78 -4.59 8.02 1.24
CA GLU A 78 -5.80 8.29 2.03
C GLU A 78 -6.85 7.21 1.78
N ILE A 79 -7.56 6.77 2.83
CA ILE A 79 -8.61 5.75 2.68
C ILE A 79 -9.96 6.41 2.85
N TYR A 80 -10.84 6.24 1.86
CA TYR A 80 -12.21 6.70 1.97
C TYR A 80 -13.18 5.68 1.38
N GLY A 81 -14.05 5.15 2.25
CA GLY A 81 -14.91 4.01 1.93
C GLY A 81 -14.08 2.79 1.56
N ASP A 82 -14.36 2.21 0.39
CA ASP A 82 -13.68 1.01 -0.11
C ASP A 82 -12.52 1.32 -1.05
N ARG A 83 -12.01 2.56 -1.04
CA ARG A 83 -10.97 3.03 -1.95
C ARG A 83 -9.76 3.56 -1.19
N LEU A 84 -8.58 3.12 -1.61
CA LEU A 84 -7.29 3.71 -1.25
C LEU A 84 -6.91 4.71 -2.33
N PHE A 85 -6.93 5.99 -1.99
CA PHE A 85 -6.48 7.07 -2.84
C PHE A 85 -4.96 7.22 -2.75
N ILE A 86 -4.32 7.40 -3.91
CA ILE A 86 -2.89 7.56 -4.05
C ILE A 86 -2.64 8.85 -4.83
N THR A 87 -1.79 9.73 -4.31
CA THR A 87 -1.40 10.95 -5.02
C THR A 87 -0.04 10.77 -5.70
N VAL A 88 0.02 11.16 -6.97
CA VAL A 88 1.23 11.13 -7.78
C VAL A 88 1.51 12.55 -8.31
N PRO A 89 2.49 13.27 -7.76
CA PRO A 89 2.78 14.61 -8.20
C PRO A 89 3.34 14.61 -9.64
N ARG A 90 2.94 15.59 -10.45
CA ARG A 90 3.47 15.80 -11.81
C ARG A 90 4.80 16.56 -11.81
N TRP A 91 5.75 16.14 -10.97
CA TRP A 91 7.09 16.75 -10.94
C TRP A 91 7.89 16.46 -12.22
N ARG A 92 7.59 15.34 -12.88
CA ARG A 92 8.15 14.94 -14.17
C ARG A 92 7.02 14.61 -15.14
N SER A 93 7.32 14.70 -16.44
CA SER A 93 6.42 14.22 -17.50
C SER A 93 6.19 12.72 -17.39
N GLY A 94 5.10 12.23 -18.00
CA GLY A 94 4.77 10.81 -17.99
C GLY A 94 3.97 10.35 -16.78
N VAL A 95 3.25 11.25 -16.13
CA VAL A 95 2.30 10.97 -15.05
C VAL A 95 0.87 11.11 -15.58
N PRO A 96 0.16 9.99 -15.84
CA PRO A 96 -1.18 10.01 -16.44
C PRO A 96 -2.19 10.81 -15.61
N ALA A 97 -2.20 10.60 -14.29
CA ALA A 97 -3.13 11.23 -13.36
C ALA A 97 -2.46 11.56 -12.03
N SER A 98 -2.85 12.69 -11.43
CA SER A 98 -2.29 13.14 -10.15
C SER A 98 -2.99 12.57 -8.92
N LEU A 99 -4.22 12.12 -9.07
CA LEU A 99 -5.01 11.46 -8.06
C LEU A 99 -5.53 10.16 -8.67
N THR A 100 -5.20 9.05 -8.03
CA THR A 100 -5.62 7.71 -8.42
C THR A 100 -6.20 6.96 -7.24
N TYR A 101 -6.80 5.80 -7.51
CA TYR A 101 -7.29 4.94 -6.44
C TYR A 101 -7.14 3.46 -6.76
N VAL A 102 -7.19 2.64 -5.71
CA VAL A 102 -7.32 1.18 -5.77
C VAL A 102 -8.53 0.76 -4.94
N ASN A 103 -9.35 -0.16 -5.47
CA ASN A 103 -10.45 -0.75 -4.73
C ASN A 103 -9.93 -1.78 -3.73
N LEU A 104 -10.26 -1.60 -2.46
CA LEU A 104 -9.84 -2.50 -1.39
C LEU A 104 -10.56 -3.85 -1.44
N LYS A 105 -11.83 -3.85 -1.87
CA LYS A 105 -12.70 -5.05 -1.94
C LYS A 105 -12.34 -6.02 -3.08
N ASP A 106 -11.84 -5.50 -4.19
CA ASP A 106 -11.49 -6.33 -5.35
C ASP A 106 -10.21 -7.15 -5.08
N THR A 107 -9.37 -6.66 -4.18
CA THR A 107 -8.07 -7.27 -3.84
C THR A 107 -8.20 -8.50 -2.93
N GLU A 108 -9.26 -8.61 -2.12
CA GLU A 108 -9.47 -9.78 -1.24
C GLU A 108 -9.58 -11.09 -2.04
N LYS A 109 -10.08 -11.02 -3.28
CA LYS A 109 -10.16 -12.17 -4.20
C LYS A 109 -8.81 -12.56 -4.80
N GLN A 110 -7.81 -11.68 -4.74
CA GLN A 110 -6.49 -11.88 -5.34
C GLN A 110 -5.51 -12.58 -4.39
N SER A 111 -5.81 -12.61 -3.08
CA SER A 111 -5.08 -13.40 -2.08
C SER A 111 -5.08 -14.91 -2.40
N CYS A 112 -6.12 -15.42 -3.07
CA CYS A 112 -6.23 -16.83 -3.46
C CYS A 112 -5.61 -17.15 -4.85
N SER A 113 -5.17 -16.16 -5.63
CA SER A 113 -4.56 -16.39 -6.95
C SER A 113 -3.10 -15.98 -6.92
N SER A 114 -2.21 -16.97 -6.88
CA SER A 114 -0.76 -16.86 -6.69
C SER A 114 0.01 -16.12 -7.81
N HIS A 115 -0.63 -15.30 -8.63
CA HIS A 115 0.06 -14.39 -9.55
C HIS A 115 0.15 -13.01 -8.93
N LYS A 116 1.37 -12.61 -8.56
CA LYS A 116 1.74 -11.29 -8.03
C LYS A 116 1.58 -10.17 -9.07
N HIS A 117 0.37 -9.97 -9.60
CA HIS A 117 0.05 -8.75 -10.31
C HIS A 117 -0.26 -7.68 -9.27
N PHE A 118 0.49 -6.58 -9.34
CA PHE A 118 0.19 -5.39 -8.57
C PHE A 118 -1.16 -4.82 -9.02
N PRO A 119 -1.99 -4.28 -8.11
CA PRO A 119 -3.24 -3.68 -8.52
C PRO A 119 -2.94 -2.46 -9.41
N GLU A 120 -3.53 -2.46 -10.60
CA GLU A 120 -3.52 -1.28 -11.47
C GLU A 120 -4.34 -0.17 -10.80
N MET A 121 -3.82 1.04 -10.84
CA MET A 121 -4.52 2.16 -10.26
C MET A 121 -5.58 2.69 -11.22
N GLY A 122 -6.80 2.86 -10.72
CA GLY A 122 -7.86 3.57 -11.42
C GLY A 122 -7.53 5.06 -11.50
N ILE A 123 -7.86 5.67 -12.63
CA ILE A 123 -7.77 7.11 -12.83
C ILE A 123 -9.16 7.71 -12.57
N GLU A 124 -9.25 8.64 -11.61
CA GLU A 124 -10.48 9.42 -11.44
C GLU A 124 -10.79 10.19 -12.73
N PRO A 125 -11.97 10.01 -13.35
CA PRO A 125 -12.38 10.76 -14.54
C PRO A 125 -12.78 12.18 -14.11
N GLY A 126 -11.81 13.02 -13.75
CA GLY A 126 -12.11 14.33 -13.18
C GLY A 126 -11.01 15.38 -13.17
N LEU A 127 -9.72 15.02 -13.32
CA LEU A 127 -8.64 16.01 -13.28
C LEU A 127 -7.65 15.85 -14.45
N GLY A 128 -7.94 16.53 -15.56
CA GLY A 128 -6.90 17.06 -16.44
C GLY A 128 -6.80 16.54 -17.87
N LEU A 129 -7.89 16.60 -18.65
CA LEU A 129 -7.87 16.94 -20.07
C LEU A 129 -9.09 17.83 -20.34
N GLY A 130 -8.84 19.10 -20.66
CA GLY A 130 -9.93 20.03 -20.95
C GLY A 130 -10.71 19.61 -22.19
N LYS A 131 -12.02 19.40 -22.04
CA LYS A 131 -13.12 20.11 -22.75
C LYS A 131 -14.47 19.46 -22.43
N GLN A 132 -15.37 20.30 -21.92
CA GLN A 132 -16.85 20.28 -21.94
C GLN A 132 -17.62 18.95 -21.83
N GLY A 133 -18.51 18.87 -20.82
CA GLY A 133 -19.57 17.86 -20.75
C GLY A 133 -20.43 18.01 -19.50
N ARG A 134 -21.23 19.08 -19.46
CA ARG A 134 -22.19 19.41 -18.40
C ARG A 134 -23.29 18.34 -18.33
N CYS A 135 -23.38 17.57 -17.24
CA CYS A 135 -24.65 16.97 -16.79
C CYS A 135 -24.76 17.11 -15.27
N LYS A 136 -25.64 18.03 -14.87
CA LYS A 136 -26.09 18.23 -13.49
C LYS A 136 -27.22 17.25 -13.25
N LEU A 137 -27.03 16.29 -12.34
CA LEU A 137 -28.13 15.48 -11.84
C LEU A 137 -28.74 16.17 -10.62
N ARG A 138 -30.03 16.46 -10.77
CA ARG A 138 -30.97 16.98 -9.79
C ARG A 138 -31.30 15.89 -8.77
#